data_AF-A0A327RZM1-F1
#
_entry.id   AF-A0A327RZM1-F1
#
_cell.length_a   1.000
_cell.length_b   1.000
_cell.length_c   1.000
_cell.angle_alpha   90.00
_cell.angle_beta   90.00
_cell.angle_gamma   90.00
#
_symmetry.space_group_name_H-M   'P 1'
#
loop_
_entity.id
_entity.type
_entity.pdbx_description
1 polymer ?
#
loop_
_entity_poly.entity_id
_entity_poly.type
_entity_poly.pdbx_seq_one_letter_code
_entity_poly.pdbx_strand_id
1 'polypeptide(L)'
;MTITAVAKAAGYDRSTFYNHIKEDKLPYKIILRYGKALKHDFSEEYPEEKAAKASDAKEIISFEDMEKERDYWRDKYHALADRVLDKLTKENFGDL
;
A
#
# COMPACT_ATOMS: atom_id res chain seq x y z
N MET A 1 -22.79 1.85 -24.95
CA MET A 1 -22.78 1.07 -23.68
C MET A 1 -23.82 1.69 -22.75
N THR A 2 -24.67 0.92 -22.06
CA THR A 2 -25.69 1.49 -21.15
C THR A 2 -25.14 1.61 -19.73
N ILE A 3 -25.71 2.52 -18.92
CA ILE A 3 -25.33 2.68 -17.50
C ILE A 3 -25.44 1.34 -16.75
N THR A 4 -26.52 0.59 -16.98
CA THR A 4 -26.71 -0.73 -16.36
C THR A 4 -25.63 -1.73 -16.77
N ALA A 5 -25.19 -1.70 -18.04
CA ALA A 5 -24.12 -2.58 -18.52
C ALA A 5 -22.77 -2.23 -17.88
N VAL A 6 -22.46 -0.93 -17.76
CA VAL A 6 -21.22 -0.44 -17.11
C VAL A 6 -21.22 -0.79 -15.62
N ALA A 7 -22.32 -0.53 -14.92
CA ALA A 7 -22.46 -0.85 -13.49
C ALA A 7 -22.25 -2.35 -13.25
N LYS A 8 -22.92 -3.19 -14.04
CA LYS A 8 -22.79 -4.65 -13.94
C LYS A 8 -21.35 -5.11 -14.24
N ALA A 9 -20.72 -4.56 -15.27
CA ALA A 9 -19.33 -4.88 -15.61
C ALA A 9 -18.32 -4.43 -14.53
N ALA A 10 -18.60 -3.34 -13.82
CA ALA A 10 -17.82 -2.88 -12.67
C ALA A 10 -18.11 -3.67 -11.37
N GLY A 11 -19.12 -4.56 -11.38
CA GLY A 11 -19.52 -5.37 -10.24
C GLY A 11 -20.47 -4.67 -9.27
N TYR A 12 -21.27 -3.72 -9.75
CA TYR A 12 -22.24 -2.96 -8.97
C TYR A 12 -23.64 -3.03 -9.59
N ASP A 13 -24.67 -2.86 -8.76
CA ASP A 13 -26.02 -2.62 -9.26
C ASP A 13 -26.20 -1.16 -9.74
N ARG A 14 -27.33 -0.91 -10.38
CA ARG A 14 -27.65 0.40 -10.96
C ARG A 14 -27.88 1.49 -9.90
N SER A 15 -28.46 1.17 -8.75
CA SER A 15 -28.64 2.12 -7.64
C SER A 15 -27.30 2.56 -7.06
N THR A 16 -26.39 1.60 -6.85
CA THR A 16 -25.03 1.85 -6.35
C THR A 16 -24.25 2.76 -7.30
N PHE A 17 -24.38 2.58 -8.62
CA PHE A 17 -23.82 3.53 -9.59
C PHE A 17 -24.31 4.97 -9.35
N TYR A 18 -25.62 5.17 -9.18
CA TYR A 18 -26.16 6.52 -8.94
C TYR A 18 -25.74 7.12 -7.60
N ASN A 19 -25.38 6.30 -6.61
CA ASN A 19 -24.79 6.78 -5.36
C ASN A 19 -23.33 7.17 -5.59
N HIS A 20 -22.55 6.35 -6.29
CA HIS A 20 -21.14 6.63 -6.57
C HIS A 20 -20.92 7.93 -7.34
N ILE A 21 -21.77 8.25 -8.32
CA ILE A 21 -21.63 9.50 -9.08
C ILE A 21 -21.97 10.76 -8.29
N LYS A 22 -22.66 10.63 -7.14
CA LYS A 22 -23.02 11.73 -6.25
C LYS A 22 -22.00 11.93 -5.13
N GLU A 23 -21.05 10.99 -5.00
CA GLU A 23 -20.02 11.03 -3.98
C GLU A 23 -18.86 11.86 -4.50
N ASP A 24 -18.67 13.06 -3.92
CA ASP A 24 -17.59 13.97 -4.31
C ASP A 24 -16.20 13.37 -4.06
N LYS A 25 -16.08 12.47 -3.07
CA LYS A 25 -14.83 11.79 -2.71
C LYS A 25 -14.93 10.28 -2.89
N LEU A 26 -15.19 9.86 -4.13
CA LEU A 26 -15.29 8.44 -4.44
C LEU A 26 -13.91 7.75 -4.33
N PRO A 27 -13.78 6.64 -3.59
CA PRO A 27 -12.51 5.93 -3.49
C PRO A 27 -11.96 5.46 -4.85
N TYR A 28 -10.67 5.68 -5.10
CA TYR A 28 -10.02 5.37 -6.37
C TYR A 28 -10.14 3.89 -6.81
N LYS A 29 -10.21 2.97 -5.84
CA LYS A 29 -10.48 1.54 -6.12
C LYS A 29 -11.79 1.34 -6.90
N ILE A 30 -12.81 2.14 -6.64
CA ILE A 30 -14.10 2.09 -7.33
C ILE A 30 -13.96 2.70 -8.74
N ILE A 31 -13.26 3.84 -8.86
CA ILE A 31 -12.94 4.49 -10.14
C ILE A 31 -12.22 3.51 -11.08
N LEU A 32 -11.23 2.76 -10.58
CA LEU A 32 -10.53 1.74 -11.35
C LEU A 32 -11.42 0.60 -11.87
N ARG A 33 -12.45 0.19 -11.10
CA ARG A 33 -13.40 -0.83 -11.57
C ARG A 33 -14.24 -0.30 -12.72
N TYR A 34 -14.64 0.97 -12.67
CA TYR A 34 -15.31 1.63 -13.78
C TYR A 34 -14.36 1.83 -14.98
N GLY A 35 -13.09 2.20 -14.76
CA GLY A 35 -12.09 2.29 -15.82
C GLY A 35 -11.94 0.98 -16.58
N LYS A 36 -11.80 -0.14 -15.86
CA LYS A 36 -11.79 -1.49 -16.47
C LYS A 36 -13.06 -1.80 -17.27
N ALA A 37 -14.23 -1.46 -16.73
CA ALA A 37 -15.51 -1.68 -17.42
C ALA A 37 -15.68 -0.82 -18.68
N LEU A 38 -15.18 0.42 -18.65
CA LEU A 38 -15.23 1.38 -19.74
C LEU A 38 -14.09 1.23 -20.75
N LYS A 39 -13.08 0.42 -20.42
CA LYS A 39 -11.80 0.33 -21.14
C LYS A 39 -11.09 1.68 -21.24
N HIS A 40 -11.16 2.44 -20.14
CA HIS A 40 -10.53 3.74 -19.98
C HIS A 40 -9.52 3.70 -18.84
N ASP A 41 -8.36 4.30 -19.03
CA ASP A 41 -7.38 4.47 -17.97
C ASP A 41 -7.59 5.82 -17.30
N PHE A 42 -8.01 5.79 -16.03
CA PHE A 42 -8.19 6.99 -15.21
C PHE A 42 -6.88 7.48 -14.56
N SER A 43 -5.74 6.84 -14.84
CA SER A 43 -4.48 7.18 -14.19
C SER A 43 -3.89 8.52 -14.62
N GLU A 44 -4.34 9.06 -15.75
CA GLU A 44 -3.95 10.39 -16.23
C GLU A 44 -4.72 11.51 -15.50
N GLU A 45 -5.98 11.26 -15.14
CA GLU A 45 -6.83 12.22 -14.43
C GLU A 45 -6.61 12.23 -12.91
N TYR A 46 -6.07 11.15 -12.33
CA TYR A 46 -5.76 11.02 -10.90
C TYR A 46 -4.28 10.61 -10.67
N PRO A 47 -3.31 11.47 -11.03
CA PRO A 47 -1.88 11.16 -10.93
C PRO A 47 -1.41 10.94 -9.48
N GLU A 48 -2.03 11.59 -8.50
CA GLU A 48 -1.74 11.43 -7.07
C GLU A 48 -2.01 10.01 -6.56
N GLU A 49 -3.08 9.37 -7.06
CA GLU A 49 -3.45 8.00 -6.71
C GLU A 49 -2.52 6.97 -7.37
N LYS A 50 -1.96 7.30 -8.54
CA LYS A 50 -0.93 6.50 -9.21
C LYS A 50 0.36 6.46 -8.38
N ALA A 51 0.76 7.59 -7.81
CA ALA A 51 1.93 7.68 -6.94
C ALA A 51 1.74 6.88 -5.64
N ALA A 52 0.56 6.97 -5.01
CA ALA A 52 0.24 6.20 -3.80
C ALA A 52 0.25 4.68 -4.03
N LYS A 53 -0.12 4.22 -5.23
CA LYS A 53 -0.03 2.79 -5.59
C LYS A 53 1.37 2.29 -5.88
N ALA A 54 2.26 3.15 -6.37
CA ALA A 54 3.67 2.77 -6.53
C ALA A 54 4.33 2.53 -5.16
N SER A 55 3.91 3.24 -4.11
CA SER A 55 4.35 2.97 -2.73
C SER A 55 3.67 1.77 -2.07
N ASP A 56 2.41 1.48 -2.42
CA ASP A 56 1.63 0.35 -1.85
C ASP A 56 1.79 -0.97 -2.62
N ALA A 57 2.44 -0.95 -3.78
CA ALA A 57 2.86 -2.15 -4.48
C ALA A 57 3.94 -2.82 -3.64
N LYS A 58 3.52 -3.57 -2.63
CA LYS A 58 4.35 -4.58 -1.97
C LYS A 58 4.94 -5.40 -3.10
N GLU A 59 6.23 -5.21 -3.36
CA GLU A 59 6.98 -6.08 -4.26
C GLU A 59 6.66 -7.51 -3.84
N ILE A 60 6.44 -8.40 -4.81
CA ILE A 60 6.29 -9.82 -4.50
C ILE A 60 7.69 -10.29 -4.10
N ILE A 61 8.02 -10.09 -2.82
CA ILE A 61 9.25 -10.55 -2.18
C ILE A 61 9.11 -12.07 -2.10
N SER A 62 10.04 -12.82 -2.68
CA SER A 62 9.99 -14.29 -2.58
C SER A 62 10.08 -14.70 -1.10
N PHE A 63 9.62 -15.90 -0.75
CA PHE A 63 9.72 -16.39 0.64
C PHE A 63 11.18 -16.35 1.16
N GLU A 64 12.13 -16.70 0.30
CA GLU A 64 13.56 -16.65 0.61
C GLU A 64 14.04 -15.22 0.88
N ASP A 65 13.57 -14.25 0.09
CA ASP A 65 13.92 -12.84 0.26
C ASP A 65 13.29 -12.26 1.55
N MET A 66 12.08 -12.71 1.91
CA MET A 66 11.46 -12.36 3.19
C MET A 66 12.25 -12.90 4.39
N GLU A 67 12.80 -14.11 4.30
CA GLU A 67 13.64 -14.68 5.36
C GLU A 67 14.94 -13.90 5.52
N LYS A 68 15.58 -13.52 4.41
CA LYS A 68 16.78 -12.67 4.42
C LYS A 68 16.50 -11.31 5.02
N GLU A 69 15.38 -10.69 4.66
CA GLU A 69 14.98 -9.40 5.21
C GLU A 69 14.69 -9.49 6.72
N ARG A 70 13.97 -10.53 7.15
CA ARG A 70 13.73 -10.80 8.58
C ARG A 70 15.05 -10.91 9.34
N ASP A 71 15.98 -11.71 8.84
CA ASP A 71 17.27 -11.97 9.50
C ASP A 71 18.13 -10.70 9.53
N TYR A 72 18.16 -9.94 8.43
CA TYR A 72 18.84 -8.65 8.36
C TYR A 72 18.34 -7.68 9.45
N TRP A 73 17.03 -7.52 9.57
CA TRP A 73 16.45 -6.61 10.57
C TRP A 73 16.71 -7.10 11.98
N ARG A 74 16.53 -8.41 12.25
CA ARG A 74 16.82 -9.01 13.55
C ARG A 74 18.26 -8.71 13.98
N ASP A 75 19.23 -9.01 13.11
CA ASP A 75 20.65 -8.89 13.42
C ASP A 75 21.06 -7.41 13.61
N LYS A 76 20.48 -6.51 12.80
CA LYS A 76 20.68 -5.06 12.95
C LYS A 76 20.17 -4.53 14.29
N TYR A 77 19.00 -5.00 14.74
CA TYR A 77 18.45 -4.60 16.04
C TYR A 77 19.26 -5.16 17.21
N HIS A 78 19.73 -6.41 17.12
CA HIS A 78 20.64 -6.96 18.14
C HIS A 78 21.94 -6.17 18.23
N ALA A 79 22.58 -5.90 17.10
CA ALA A 79 23.83 -5.12 17.08
C ALA A 79 23.65 -3.70 17.66
N LEU A 80 22.48 -3.09 17.44
CA LEU A 80 22.15 -1.80 18.05
C LEU A 80 21.95 -1.94 19.56
N ALA A 81 21.20 -2.96 20.00
CA ALA A 81 20.96 -3.22 21.42
C ALA A 81 22.28 -3.45 22.17
N ASP A 82 23.17 -4.27 21.62
CA ASP A 82 24.49 -4.54 22.19
C ASP A 82 25.33 -3.27 22.29
N ARG A 83 25.30 -2.42 21.26
CA ARG A 83 26.01 -1.13 21.28
C ARG A 83 25.46 -0.19 22.34
N VAL A 84 24.14 -0.14 22.52
CA VAL A 84 23.51 0.68 23.56
C VAL A 84 23.86 0.14 24.95
N LEU A 85 23.81 -1.18 25.13
CA LEU A 85 24.18 -1.83 26.38
C LEU A 85 25.65 -1.55 26.74
N ASP A 86 26.58 -1.71 25.80
CA ASP A 86 28.01 -1.44 25.98
C ASP A 86 28.28 0.03 26.36
N LYS A 87 27.54 0.97 25.78
CA LYS A 87 27.63 2.38 26.19
C LYS A 87 27.13 2.59 27.62
N LEU A 88 25.97 2.04 27.96
CA LEU A 88 25.37 2.17 29.29
C LEU A 88 26.22 1.52 30.38
N THR A 89 26.87 0.39 30.09
CA THR A 89 27.76 -0.26 31.06
C THR A 89 29.04 0.54 31.27
N LYS A 90 29.65 1.07 30.19
CA LYS A 90 30.83 1.94 30.29
C LYS A 90 30.55 3.23 31.03
N GLU A 91 29.40 3.87 30.80
CA GLU A 91 29.00 5.11 31.47
C GLU A 91 28.71 4.91 32.97
N ASN A 92 28.17 3.75 33.37
CA ASN A 92 27.76 3.51 34.76
C ASN A 92 28.80 2.75 35.61
N PHE A 93 29.74 2.02 34.99
CA PHE A 93 30.67 1.12 35.70
C PHE A 93 32.13 1.25 35.23
N GLY A 94 32.47 2.28 34.44
CA GLY A 94 33.81 2.46 33.87
C GLY A 94 34.91 2.96 34.83
N ASP A 95 34.56 3.36 36.06
CA ASP A 95 35.48 3.95 37.06
C ASP A 95 35.69 3.08 38.33
N LEU A 96 35.50 1.76 38.24
CA LEU A 96 35.92 0.78 39.28
C LEU A 96 37.13 -0.02 38.81
#